data_AF-A0A2U3LTT9-F1
#
_entry.id   AF-A0A2U3LTT9-F1
#
_cell.length_a   1.000
_cell.length_b   1.000
_cell.length_c   1.000
_cell.angle_alpha   90.00
_cell.angle_beta   90.00
_cell.angle_gamma   90.00
#
_symmetry.space_group_name_H-M   'P 1'
#
loop_
_entity.id
_entity.type
_entity.pdbx_description
1 polymer ?
#
loop_
_entity_poly.entity_id
_entity_poly.type
_entity_poly.pdbx_seq_one_letter_code
_entity_poly.pdbx_strand_id
1 'polypeptide(L)'
;MSKRTHIVLSDQLVKDIDTVVGSRQRSSFITQAAERELTRLRQLKALNELVAWNEQDHPELKQGAAKYVKKLRRDYEQRFKKVTAR
;
A
#
# COMPACT_ATOMS: atom_id res chain seq x y z
N MET A 1 5.68 -24.75 -5.20
CA MET A 1 5.18 -26.00 -4.56
C MET A 1 3.70 -25.81 -4.26
N SER A 2 2.82 -26.74 -4.63
CA SER A 2 1.39 -26.67 -4.27
C SER A 2 1.08 -27.67 -3.15
N LYS A 3 0.30 -27.24 -2.17
CA LYS A 3 -0.23 -28.09 -1.09
C LYS A 3 -1.74 -28.15 -1.23
N ARG A 4 -2.33 -29.35 -1.23
CA ARG A 4 -3.78 -29.50 -1.18
C ARG A 4 -4.26 -29.26 0.25
N THR A 5 -5.30 -28.44 0.38
CA THR A 5 -5.95 -28.11 1.64
C THR A 5 -7.43 -28.39 1.49
N HIS A 6 -8.01 -29.15 2.42
CA HIS A 6 -9.45 -29.38 2.45
C HIS A 6 -10.13 -28.20 3.15
N ILE A 7 -11.11 -27.59 2.49
CA ILE A 7 -11.90 -26.46 3.01
C ILE A 7 -13.38 -26.80 2.89
N VAL A 8 -14.15 -26.42 3.91
CA VAL A 8 -15.60 -26.61 3.93
C VAL A 8 -16.24 -25.31 3.43
N LEU A 9 -17.07 -25.42 2.39
CA LEU A 9 -17.85 -24.33 1.82
C LEU A 9 -19.32 -24.73 1.83
N SER A 10 -20.23 -23.76 1.91
CA SER A 10 -21.65 -24.05 1.77
C SER A 10 -21.98 -24.47 0.35
N ASP A 11 -22.96 -25.38 0.20
CA ASP A 11 -23.40 -25.86 -1.11
C ASP A 11 -23.85 -24.72 -2.03
N GLN A 12 -24.52 -23.71 -1.45
CA GLN A 12 -24.96 -22.54 -2.21
C GLN A 12 -23.78 -21.78 -2.80
N LEU A 13 -22.73 -21.51 -2.00
CA LEU A 13 -21.56 -20.80 -2.45
C LEU A 13 -20.82 -21.56 -3.56
N VAL A 14 -20.75 -22.89 -3.47
CA VAL A 14 -20.13 -23.71 -4.52
C VAL A 14 -20.92 -23.58 -5.84
N LYS A 15 -22.25 -23.62 -5.78
CA LYS A 15 -23.12 -23.43 -6.97
C LYS A 15 -22.98 -22.04 -7.57
N ASP A 16 -22.89 -21.01 -6.74
CA ASP A 16 -22.71 -19.64 -7.21
C ASP A 16 -21.36 -19.49 -7.92
N ILE A 17 -20.29 -20.03 -7.35
CA ILE A 17 -18.96 -20.06 -7.97
C ILE A 17 -19.02 -20.81 -9.31
N ASP A 18 -19.64 -21.99 -9.35
CA ASP A 18 -19.78 -22.76 -10.59
C ASP A 18 -20.52 -22.02 -11.69
N THR A 19 -21.55 -21.26 -11.32
CA THR A 19 -22.34 -20.47 -12.27
C THR A 19 -21.48 -19.38 -12.92
N VAL A 20 -20.54 -18.80 -12.16
CA VAL A 20 -19.69 -17.71 -12.64
C VAL A 20 -18.46 -18.20 -13.39
N VAL A 21 -17.73 -19.20 -12.87
CA VAL A 21 -16.43 -19.64 -13.42
C VAL A 21 -16.45 -21.01 -14.10
N GLY A 22 -17.53 -21.77 -13.95
CA GLY A 22 -17.65 -23.14 -14.41
C GLY A 22 -16.98 -24.18 -13.50
N SER A 23 -17.34 -25.45 -13.71
CA SER A 23 -17.06 -26.56 -12.79
C SER A 23 -15.58 -26.94 -12.59
N ARG A 24 -14.66 -26.44 -13.42
CA ARG A 24 -13.21 -26.77 -13.35
C ARG A 24 -12.31 -25.63 -12.88
N GLN A 25 -12.87 -24.45 -12.63
CA GLN A 25 -12.07 -23.25 -12.31
C GLN A 25 -12.13 -22.84 -10.84
N ARG A 26 -12.83 -23.61 -9.98
CA ARG A 26 -13.01 -23.30 -8.55
C ARG A 26 -11.70 -23.05 -7.82
N SER A 27 -10.72 -23.95 -7.97
CA SER A 27 -9.44 -23.83 -7.28
C SER A 27 -8.71 -22.55 -7.66
N SER A 28 -8.68 -22.21 -8.95
CA SER A 28 -8.06 -20.97 -9.44
C SER A 28 -8.79 -19.74 -8.93
N PHE A 29 -10.12 -19.75 -8.99
CA PHE A 29 -10.96 -18.67 -8.49
C PHE A 29 -10.73 -18.40 -7.00
N ILE A 30 -10.76 -19.46 -6.17
CA ILE A 30 -10.55 -19.34 -4.73
C ILE A 30 -9.13 -18.86 -4.42
N THR A 31 -8.11 -19.36 -5.14
CA THR A 31 -6.73 -18.88 -4.97
C THR A 31 -6.62 -17.38 -5.28
N GLN A 32 -7.14 -16.94 -6.43
CA GLN A 32 -7.09 -15.52 -6.82
C GLN A 32 -7.86 -14.63 -5.84
N ALA A 33 -9.04 -15.07 -5.40
CA ALA A 33 -9.83 -14.35 -4.41
C ALA A 33 -9.10 -14.23 -3.06
N ALA A 34 -8.47 -15.31 -2.60
CA ALA A 34 -7.69 -15.31 -1.37
C ALA A 34 -6.44 -14.41 -1.47
N GLU A 35 -5.72 -14.45 -2.58
CA GLU A 35 -4.54 -13.59 -2.82
C GLU A 35 -4.92 -12.10 -2.81
N ARG A 36 -6.04 -11.77 -3.46
CA ARG A 36 -6.57 -10.40 -3.49
C ARG A 36 -6.94 -9.93 -2.09
N GLU A 37 -7.65 -10.75 -1.33
CA GLU A 37 -8.10 -10.37 0.02
C GLU A 37 -6.92 -10.26 1.00
N LEU A 38 -5.96 -11.19 0.93
CA LEU A 38 -4.74 -11.09 1.73
C LEU A 38 -3.95 -9.82 1.41
N THR A 39 -3.88 -9.43 0.15
CA THR A 39 -3.23 -8.17 -0.26
C THR A 39 -3.96 -6.97 0.31
N ARG A 40 -5.29 -6.93 0.20
CA ARG A 40 -6.13 -5.87 0.76
C ARG A 40 -5.92 -5.73 2.27
N LEU A 41 -5.96 -6.84 3.01
CA LEU A 41 -5.77 -6.84 4.46
C LEU A 41 -4.37 -6.35 4.86
N ARG A 42 -3.33 -6.75 4.12
CA ARG A 42 -1.96 -6.25 4.34
C ARG A 42 -1.87 -4.75 4.11
N GLN A 43 -2.51 -4.23 3.06
CA GLN A 43 -2.53 -2.80 2.78
C GLN A 43 -3.27 -2.03 3.88
N LEU A 44 -4.43 -2.50 4.32
CA LEU A 44 -5.18 -1.88 5.42
C LEU A 44 -4.38 -1.89 6.72
N LYS A 45 -3.71 -3.01 7.02
CA LYS A 45 -2.83 -3.09 8.18
C LYS A 45 -1.68 -2.09 8.08
N ALA A 46 -1.02 -1.99 6.93
CA ALA A 46 0.02 -1.01 6.70
C ALA A 46 -0.51 0.42 6.89
N LEU A 47 -1.69 0.74 6.34
CA LEU A 47 -2.31 2.05 6.54
C LEU A 47 -2.58 2.38 8.02
N ASN A 48 -2.97 1.39 8.82
CA ASN A 48 -3.18 1.55 10.26
C ASN A 48 -1.88 1.67 11.06
N GLU A 49 -0.81 1.00 10.61
CA GLU A 49 0.52 1.08 11.24
C GLU A 49 1.29 2.35 10.86
N LEU A 50 0.93 2.99 9.74
CA LEU A 50 1.46 4.29 9.40
C LEU A 50 0.98 5.31 10.43
N VAL A 51 1.93 5.84 11.21
CA VAL A 51 1.70 7.03 12.03
C VAL A 51 1.27 8.14 11.09
N ALA A 52 0.03 8.62 11.24
CA ALA A 52 -0.46 9.74 10.46
C ALA A 52 0.51 10.92 10.62
N TRP A 53 0.86 11.57 9.52
CA TRP A 53 1.70 12.76 9.52
C TRP A 53 1.16 13.75 10.56
N ASN A 54 1.96 14.10 11.56
CA ASN A 54 1.58 15.06 12.60
C ASN A 54 2.42 16.34 12.49
N GLU A 55 1.79 17.50 12.64
CA GLU A 55 2.47 18.79 12.64
C GLU A 55 3.35 18.99 13.88
N GLN A 56 3.06 18.27 14.98
CA GLN A 56 3.87 18.31 16.20
C GLN A 56 5.26 17.70 15.98
N ASP A 57 5.36 16.65 15.15
CA ASP A 57 6.63 15.97 14.86
C ASP A 57 7.46 16.71 13.78
N HIS A 58 6.85 17.65 13.04
CA HIS A 58 7.48 18.41 11.95
C HIS A 58 7.25 19.92 12.06
N PRO A 59 7.80 20.59 13.09
CA PRO A 59 7.61 22.03 13.30
C PRO A 59 8.15 22.89 12.14
N GLU A 60 9.13 22.40 11.39
CA GLU A 60 9.72 23.05 10.21
C GLU A 60 8.73 23.26 9.07
N LEU A 61 7.66 22.46 9.04
CA LEU A 61 6.60 22.54 8.04
C LEU A 61 5.40 23.38 8.47
N LYS A 62 5.40 23.96 9.68
CA LYS A 62 4.28 24.78 10.19
C LYS A 62 3.85 25.91 9.26
N GLN A 63 4.77 26.47 8.48
CA GLN A 63 4.47 27.55 7.53
C GLN A 63 4.06 27.04 6.14
N GLY A 64 3.86 25.72 6.01
CA GLY A 64 3.55 25.01 4.78
C GLY A 64 4.79 24.46 4.06
N ALA A 65 4.63 23.29 3.45
CA ALA A 65 5.69 22.60 2.73
C ALA A 65 6.33 23.45 1.63
N ALA A 66 5.54 24.27 0.93
CA ALA A 66 6.05 25.13 -0.14
C ALA A 66 7.10 26.15 0.37
N LYS A 67 6.87 26.75 1.53
CA LYS A 67 7.82 27.70 2.14
C LYS A 67 9.07 26.98 2.62
N TYR A 68 8.93 25.81 3.21
CA TYR A 68 10.06 24.99 3.65
C TYR A 68 10.96 24.58 2.46
N VAL A 69 10.37 24.05 1.38
CA VAL A 69 11.12 23.68 0.17
C VAL A 69 11.80 24.90 -0.47
N LYS A 70 11.15 26.06 -0.49
CA LYS A 70 11.75 27.31 -0.99
C LYS A 70 12.96 27.74 -0.18
N LYS A 71 12.91 27.60 1.15
CA LYS A 71 14.04 27.86 2.04
C LYS A 71 15.19 26.90 1.73
N LEU A 72 14.92 25.59 1.69
CA LEU A 72 15.92 24.58 1.35
C LEU A 72 16.63 24.89 0.04
N ARG A 73 15.88 25.18 -1.05
CA ARG A 73 16.49 25.50 -2.35
C ARG A 73 17.45 26.69 -2.29
N ARG A 74 17.08 27.76 -1.57
CA ARG A 74 17.96 28.92 -1.39
C ARG A 74 19.23 28.55 -0.63
N ASP A 75 19.10 27.78 0.44
CA ASP A 75 20.25 27.36 1.26
C ASP A 75 21.21 26.46 0.45
N TYR A 76 20.66 25.55 -0.36
CA TYR A 76 21.44 24.72 -1.30
C TYR A 76 22.14 25.56 -2.37
N GLU A 77 21.46 26.51 -3.00
CA GLU A 77 22.08 27.39 -4.00
C GLU A 77 23.20 28.25 -3.41
N GLN A 78 23.00 28.78 -2.20
CA GLN A 78 24.04 29.53 -1.49
C GLN A 78 25.26 28.66 -1.18
N ARG A 79 25.03 27.41 -0.75
CA ARG A 79 26.12 26.46 -0.49
C ARG A 79 26.84 26.08 -1.78
N PHE A 80 26.10 25.82 -2.85
CA PHE A 80 26.65 25.48 -4.16
C PHE A 80 27.56 26.60 -4.69
N LYS A 81 27.09 27.85 -4.65
CA LYS A 81 27.90 29.02 -5.04
C LYS A 81 29.20 29.14 -4.24
N LYS A 82 29.17 28.86 -2.92
CA LYS A 82 30.38 28.88 -2.09
C LYS A 82 31.39 27.78 -2.45
N VAL A 83 30.92 26.61 -2.86
CA VAL A 83 31.78 25.46 -3.22
C VAL A 83 32.36 25.63 -4.62
N THR A 84 31.61 26.21 -5.55
CA THR A 84 32.02 26.39 -6.95
C THR A 84 32.81 27.69 -7.19
N ALA A 85 32.79 28.65 -6.27
CA ALA A 85 33.57 29.90 -6.37
C ALA A 85 35.08 29.72 -6.06
N ARG A 86 35.65 28.55 -6.38
CA ARG A 86 37.06 28.22 -6.17
C ARG A 86 37.83 28.31 -7.48
#